data_AF-A0A011QLU4-F1
#
_entry.id   AF-A0A011QLU4-F1
#
_cell.length_a   1.000
_cell.length_b   1.000
_cell.length_c   1.000
_cell.angle_alpha   90.00
_cell.angle_beta   90.00
_cell.angle_gamma   90.00
#
_symmetry.space_group_name_H-M   'P 1'
#
loop_
_entity.id
_entity.type
_entity.pdbx_description
1 polymer ?
#
loop_
_entity_poly.entity_id
_entity_poly.type
_entity_poly.pdbx_seq_one_letter_code
_entity_poly.pdbx_strand_id
1 'polypeptide(L)'
;MRSKTKFWQMLGRGTRLCPDLFGPGQDKQFFQVFDYCQNLEYFGQDPEATDVPVVASLGKRLFTTRLQLIGALDQRLDVSERGGIKEIALPYAMPANEVELRRDLAELLHRETAAMNLDNFVVRPRRRIVEQYAKAEAWKTLTPEARSQLAAEVAGLPSEMAAEGEEARRFDLLVLRLQLALLRAEPAFQRLREQVMEIAALLEEKAAIPMVREQMVLILALQTDDWWQDVTVAMLEALRRKLRELVRLIEKRQRKQIYTDFDDEMGDESEVALPGFTAGTDYAKFRAKAQAFLRAHQDHVAIHKLRMNRPLTVADLGELERMLAESGVGAVRDIERAASESHGLGLFVRSLLGMDREAAKQALAGFLAGKTLAANQIEFVNLIVNHLTEHGVLDAALLYESPFIDITPRGPEALFSSGEVDDLIAVLAAVRDTAVAA
;
A
#
# COMPACT_ATOMS: atom_id res chain seq x y z
N MET A 1 -8.49 0.47 8.05
CA MET A 1 -7.94 0.17 6.70
C MET A 1 -6.42 0.35 6.80
N ARG A 2 -5.53 -0.43 6.14
CA ARG A 2 -4.05 -0.26 6.31
C ARG A 2 -3.28 0.15 5.05
N SER A 3 -3.96 0.21 3.91
CA SER A 3 -3.36 0.65 2.64
C SER A 3 -3.71 2.11 2.39
N LYS A 4 -2.71 2.99 2.43
CA LYS A 4 -2.82 4.42 2.09
C LYS A 4 -3.51 4.61 0.74
N THR A 5 -3.11 3.83 -0.28
CA THR A 5 -3.71 3.89 -1.62
C THR A 5 -5.20 3.57 -1.62
N LYS A 6 -5.64 2.53 -0.92
CA LYS A 6 -7.07 2.18 -0.85
C LYS A 6 -7.87 3.23 -0.09
N PHE A 7 -7.28 3.83 0.94
CA PHE A 7 -7.92 4.88 1.73
C PHE A 7 -8.21 6.10 0.88
N TRP A 8 -7.21 6.60 0.16
CA TRP A 8 -7.38 7.72 -0.76
C TRP A 8 -8.28 7.40 -1.96
N GLN A 9 -8.25 6.16 -2.47
CA GLN A 9 -9.18 5.74 -3.54
C GLN A 9 -10.64 5.69 -3.06
N MET A 10 -10.89 5.31 -1.80
CA MET A 10 -12.23 5.31 -1.22
C MET A 10 -12.77 6.73 -1.08
N LEU A 11 -11.98 7.64 -0.50
CA LEU A 11 -12.32 9.05 -0.37
C LEU A 11 -12.54 9.72 -1.74
N GLY A 12 -11.65 9.48 -2.71
CA GLY A 12 -11.77 10.03 -4.06
C GLY A 12 -12.93 9.47 -4.89
N ARG A 13 -13.54 8.34 -4.51
CA ARG A 13 -14.81 7.90 -5.11
C ARG A 13 -15.98 8.71 -4.55
N GLY A 14 -15.89 9.15 -3.30
CA GLY A 14 -16.89 10.00 -2.64
C GLY A 14 -17.01 11.38 -3.27
N THR A 15 -15.94 11.94 -3.83
CA THR A 15 -15.92 13.29 -4.42
C THR A 15 -16.54 13.39 -5.81
N ARG A 16 -16.96 12.27 -6.42
CA ARG A 16 -17.55 12.28 -7.77
C ARG A 16 -18.92 12.95 -7.75
N LEU A 17 -19.15 13.80 -8.75
CA LEU A 17 -20.47 14.37 -9.03
C LEU A 17 -21.47 13.24 -9.33
N CYS A 18 -22.60 13.26 -8.64
CA CYS A 18 -23.74 12.41 -8.93
C CYS A 18 -24.90 13.33 -9.29
N PRO A 19 -25.29 13.39 -10.58
CA PRO A 19 -26.41 14.23 -11.01
C PRO A 19 -27.72 13.82 -10.36
N ASP A 20 -28.60 14.79 -10.12
CA ASP A 20 -29.95 14.59 -9.60
C ASP A 20 -30.06 13.83 -8.26
N LEU A 21 -28.98 13.74 -7.46
CA LEU A 21 -28.96 12.93 -6.24
C LEU A 21 -29.97 13.41 -5.19
N PHE A 22 -30.18 14.72 -5.08
CA PHE A 22 -31.11 15.32 -4.12
C PHE A 22 -32.46 15.71 -4.73
N GLY A 23 -32.63 15.49 -6.04
CA GLY A 23 -33.85 15.78 -6.79
C GLY A 23 -33.53 16.24 -8.22
N PRO A 24 -34.54 16.40 -9.10
CA PRO A 24 -34.34 16.87 -10.47
C PRO A 24 -33.65 18.24 -10.51
N GLY A 25 -32.48 18.31 -11.15
CA GLY A 25 -31.61 19.48 -11.20
C GLY A 25 -30.79 19.74 -9.93
N GLN A 26 -30.82 18.82 -8.95
CA GLN A 26 -30.11 18.96 -7.68
C GLN A 26 -29.03 17.88 -7.53
N ASP A 27 -27.85 18.20 -8.04
CA ASP A 27 -26.68 17.33 -7.98
C ASP A 27 -26.14 17.18 -6.55
N LYS A 28 -25.35 16.13 -6.36
CA LYS A 28 -24.63 15.87 -5.11
C LYS A 28 -23.73 17.04 -4.67
N GLN A 29 -24.06 17.63 -3.53
CA GLN A 29 -23.30 18.72 -2.89
C GLN A 29 -22.25 18.24 -1.88
N PHE A 30 -22.51 17.15 -1.15
CA PHE A 30 -21.61 16.64 -0.12
C PHE A 30 -21.69 15.12 0.01
N PHE A 31 -20.76 14.54 0.79
CA PHE A 31 -20.83 13.17 1.26
C PHE A 31 -20.29 13.11 2.69
N GLN A 32 -20.84 12.20 3.48
CA GLN A 32 -20.41 11.98 4.86
C GLN A 32 -19.51 10.75 4.92
N VAL A 33 -18.46 10.82 5.72
CA VAL A 33 -17.57 9.69 6.03
C VAL A 33 -17.65 9.47 7.52
N PHE A 34 -18.07 8.28 7.92
CA PHE A 34 -18.01 7.84 9.30
C PHE A 34 -16.63 7.21 9.53
N ASP A 35 -15.79 7.89 10.30
CA ASP A 35 -14.47 7.37 10.65
C ASP A 35 -14.53 6.61 11.96
N TYR A 36 -14.22 5.31 11.90
CA TYR A 36 -14.18 4.44 13.07
C TYR A 36 -12.72 4.10 13.40
N CYS A 37 -12.27 4.49 14.59
CA CYS A 37 -10.88 4.36 15.07
C CYS A 37 -9.86 5.37 14.47
N GLN A 38 -10.25 6.63 14.27
CA GLN A 38 -9.30 7.72 13.94
C GLN A 38 -8.43 7.43 12.70
N ASN A 39 -9.02 6.86 11.64
CA ASN A 39 -8.27 6.58 10.41
C ASN A 39 -7.85 7.89 9.71
N LEU A 40 -8.63 8.97 9.82
CA LEU A 40 -8.32 10.27 9.23
C LEU A 40 -7.05 10.87 9.84
N GLU A 41 -6.92 10.84 11.17
CA GLU A 41 -5.72 11.26 11.89
C GLU A 41 -4.54 10.34 11.57
N TYR A 42 -4.76 9.02 11.57
CA TYR A 42 -3.73 8.04 11.26
C TYR A 42 -3.13 8.24 9.86
N PHE A 43 -3.96 8.44 8.83
CA PHE A 43 -3.47 8.66 7.46
C PHE A 43 -3.05 10.11 7.18
N GLY A 44 -3.47 11.08 8.00
CA GLY A 44 -3.01 12.47 7.94
C GLY A 44 -1.55 12.65 8.40
N GLN A 45 -1.04 11.76 9.24
CA GLN A 45 0.34 11.79 9.77
C GLN A 45 1.41 11.23 8.82
N ASP A 46 1.04 10.82 7.60
CA ASP A 46 1.89 10.13 6.63
C ASP A 46 2.78 9.00 7.22
N PRO A 47 2.18 8.01 7.91
CA PRO A 47 2.96 6.92 8.50
C PRO A 47 3.62 6.07 7.41
N GLU A 48 4.91 5.73 7.58
CA GLU A 48 5.56 4.70 6.77
C GLU A 48 4.72 3.42 6.84
N ALA A 49 4.37 2.86 5.68
CA ALA A 49 3.54 1.67 5.58
C ALA A 49 4.24 0.47 6.23
N THR A 50 4.04 0.30 7.54
CA THR A 50 4.52 -0.88 8.25
C THR A 50 3.50 -1.98 8.04
N ASP A 51 3.76 -2.85 7.06
CA ASP A 51 3.02 -4.11 6.90
C ASP A 51 3.32 -5.00 8.12
N VAL A 52 2.57 -4.79 9.20
CA VAL A 52 2.56 -5.71 10.34
C VAL A 52 2.15 -7.08 9.80
N PRO A 53 2.93 -8.16 10.04
CA PRO A 53 2.66 -9.46 9.46
C PRO A 53 1.24 -9.91 9.80
N VAL A 54 0.42 -10.08 8.75
CA VAL A 54 -0.96 -10.55 8.88
C VAL A 54 -0.91 -11.95 9.49
N VAL A 55 -1.54 -12.13 10.65
CA VAL A 55 -1.64 -13.44 11.30
C VAL A 55 -2.36 -14.38 10.34
N ALA A 56 -1.71 -15.50 10.01
CA ALA A 56 -2.25 -16.47 9.07
C ALA A 56 -3.62 -17.01 9.56
N SER A 57 -4.58 -17.11 8.63
CA SER A 57 -5.90 -17.66 8.92
C SER A 57 -5.81 -19.09 9.48
N LEU A 58 -6.84 -19.55 10.19
CA LEU A 58 -6.86 -20.92 10.71
C LEU A 58 -6.72 -21.96 9.59
N GLY A 59 -7.41 -21.75 8.46
CA GLY A 59 -7.29 -22.60 7.27
C GLY A 59 -5.86 -22.63 6.71
N LYS A 60 -5.22 -21.46 6.56
CA LYS A 60 -3.82 -21.38 6.13
C LYS A 60 -2.89 -22.15 7.07
N ARG A 61 -3.05 -21.98 8.39
CA ARG A 61 -2.26 -22.70 9.39
C ARG A 61 -2.46 -24.21 9.30
N LEU A 62 -3.70 -24.69 9.19
CA LEU A 62 -4.00 -26.11 9.01
C LEU A 62 -3.35 -26.69 7.75
N PHE A 63 -3.53 -26.03 6.61
CA PHE A 63 -2.95 -26.44 5.33
C PHE A 63 -1.42 -26.53 5.42
N THR A 64 -0.78 -25.48 5.95
CA THR A 64 0.68 -25.45 6.13
C THR A 64 1.18 -26.51 7.11
N THR A 65 0.50 -26.72 8.24
CA THR A 65 0.89 -27.75 9.22
C THR A 65 0.77 -29.17 8.62
N ARG A 66 -0.27 -29.43 7.82
CA ARG A 66 -0.41 -30.72 7.09
C ARG A 66 0.71 -30.93 6.07
N LEU A 67 1.11 -29.89 5.32
CA LEU A 67 2.28 -29.96 4.43
C LEU A 67 3.57 -30.25 5.17
N GLN A 68 3.78 -29.60 6.32
CA GLN A 68 4.94 -29.85 7.18
C GLN A 68 4.95 -31.29 7.68
N LEU A 69 3.78 -31.84 8.01
CA LEU A 69 3.64 -33.22 8.48
C LEU A 69 3.95 -34.23 7.38
N ILE A 70 3.44 -34.02 6.16
CA ILE A 70 3.86 -34.81 4.98
C ILE A 70 5.38 -34.74 4.82
N GLY A 71 5.98 -33.56 4.96
CA GLY A 71 7.43 -33.42 4.84
C GLY A 71 8.24 -34.13 5.91
N ALA A 72 7.74 -34.17 7.15
CA ALA A 72 8.38 -34.94 8.23
C ALA A 72 8.23 -36.46 8.01
N LEU A 73 7.08 -36.92 7.52
CA LEU A 73 6.85 -38.34 7.19
C LEU A 73 7.70 -38.78 5.98
N ASP A 74 7.77 -37.96 4.94
CA ASP A 74 8.60 -38.23 3.75
C ASP A 74 10.10 -38.36 4.09
N GLN A 75 10.58 -37.78 5.20
CA GLN A 75 11.97 -37.96 5.68
C GLN A 75 12.21 -39.31 6.34
N ARG A 76 11.16 -39.96 6.87
CA ARG A 76 11.25 -41.25 7.57
C ARG A 76 10.87 -42.44 6.68
N LEU A 77 10.06 -42.20 5.65
CA LEU A 77 9.57 -43.22 4.73
C LEU A 77 10.44 -43.36 3.48
N ASP A 78 10.65 -44.59 3.03
CA ASP A 78 11.32 -44.89 1.76
C ASP A 78 10.49 -44.44 0.56
N VAL A 79 11.15 -44.11 -0.54
CA VAL A 79 10.49 -43.55 -1.75
C VAL A 79 9.42 -44.49 -2.31
N SER A 80 9.63 -45.80 -2.23
CA SER A 80 8.66 -46.83 -2.65
C SER A 80 7.40 -46.89 -1.77
N GLU A 81 7.50 -46.43 -0.52
CA GLU A 81 6.40 -46.42 0.45
C GLU A 81 5.60 -45.12 0.43
N ARG A 82 6.07 -44.10 -0.31
CA ARG A 82 5.35 -42.84 -0.56
C ARG A 82 4.23 -43.07 -1.60
N GLY A 83 3.27 -43.93 -1.24
CA GLY A 83 2.17 -44.35 -2.11
C GLY A 83 1.19 -43.21 -2.46
N GLY A 84 0.59 -43.30 -3.65
CA GLY A 84 -0.44 -42.37 -4.15
C GLY A 84 -1.85 -42.56 -3.56
N ILE A 85 -2.81 -41.82 -4.09
CA ILE A 85 -4.24 -41.83 -3.67
C ILE A 85 -4.87 -43.21 -3.95
N LYS A 86 -5.71 -43.72 -3.03
CA LYS A 86 -6.45 -45.00 -3.22
C LYS A 86 -7.48 -44.88 -4.34
N GLU A 87 -7.61 -45.87 -5.22
CA GLU A 87 -8.76 -46.01 -6.14
C GLU A 87 -10.08 -46.32 -5.39
N ILE A 88 -10.00 -46.88 -4.18
CA ILE A 88 -11.15 -47.17 -3.30
C ILE A 88 -10.78 -46.84 -1.85
N ALA A 89 -11.22 -45.68 -1.37
CA ALA A 89 -11.08 -45.28 0.03
C ALA A 89 -12.38 -45.57 0.80
N LEU A 90 -12.28 -46.34 1.89
CA LEU A 90 -13.35 -46.39 2.90
C LEU A 90 -13.24 -45.10 3.74
N PRO A 91 -14.25 -44.21 3.76
CA PRO A 91 -14.15 -42.89 4.38
C PRO A 91 -13.85 -42.87 5.89
N TYR A 92 -13.93 -44.02 6.56
CA TYR A 92 -13.86 -44.16 8.02
C TYR A 92 -12.69 -45.02 8.52
N ALA A 93 -11.81 -45.48 7.63
CA ALA A 93 -10.64 -46.26 8.06
C ALA A 93 -9.61 -45.36 8.76
N MET A 94 -9.13 -45.80 9.92
CA MET A 94 -8.08 -45.13 10.69
C MET A 94 -6.72 -45.54 10.11
N PRO A 95 -5.78 -44.61 9.91
CA PRO A 95 -4.48 -44.98 9.38
C PRO A 95 -3.74 -45.85 10.41
N ALA A 96 -3.33 -47.04 9.98
CA ALA A 96 -2.65 -48.00 10.84
C ALA A 96 -1.16 -47.65 11.05
N ASN A 97 -0.58 -46.83 10.16
CA ASN A 97 0.85 -46.50 10.16
C ASN A 97 1.13 -45.13 9.49
N GLU A 98 2.40 -44.75 9.48
CA GLU A 98 2.89 -43.49 8.92
C GLU A 98 2.64 -43.35 7.41
N VAL A 99 2.70 -44.45 6.66
CA VAL A 99 2.45 -44.49 5.20
C VAL A 99 0.99 -44.11 4.91
N GLU A 100 0.05 -44.73 5.62
CA GLU A 100 -1.37 -44.42 5.45
C GLU A 100 -1.70 -42.99 5.89
N LEU A 101 -1.11 -42.52 6.99
CA LEU A 101 -1.27 -41.13 7.44
C LEU A 101 -0.77 -40.13 6.38
N ARG A 102 0.42 -40.37 5.81
CA ARG A 102 0.98 -39.52 4.76
C ARG A 102 0.04 -39.46 3.55
N ARG A 103 -0.48 -40.61 3.12
CA ARG A 103 -1.43 -40.71 2.01
C ARG A 103 -2.72 -39.95 2.28
N ASP A 104 -3.33 -40.14 3.45
CA ASP A 104 -4.58 -39.50 3.84
C ASP A 104 -4.44 -37.96 3.88
N LEU A 105 -3.31 -37.46 4.39
CA LEU A 105 -3.00 -36.02 4.39
C LEU A 105 -2.86 -35.46 2.98
N ALA A 106 -2.17 -36.18 2.11
CA ALA A 106 -1.99 -35.79 0.72
C ALA A 106 -3.32 -35.77 -0.05
N GLU A 107 -4.17 -36.77 0.17
CA GLU A 107 -5.51 -36.83 -0.42
C GLU A 107 -6.42 -35.70 0.09
N LEU A 108 -6.33 -35.34 1.37
CA LEU A 108 -7.09 -34.22 1.93
C LEU A 108 -6.68 -32.88 1.29
N LEU A 109 -5.38 -32.60 1.22
CA LEU A 109 -4.87 -31.35 0.62
C LEU A 109 -5.11 -31.30 -0.89
N HIS A 110 -5.03 -32.44 -1.57
CA HIS A 110 -5.44 -32.58 -2.97
C HIS A 110 -6.91 -32.21 -3.16
N ARG A 111 -7.82 -32.80 -2.37
CA ARG A 111 -9.26 -32.48 -2.43
C ARG A 111 -9.52 -31.01 -2.16
N GLU A 112 -8.84 -30.43 -1.18
CA GLU A 112 -8.95 -29.00 -0.87
C GLU A 112 -8.49 -28.11 -2.02
N THR A 113 -7.38 -28.47 -2.68
CA THR A 113 -6.83 -27.73 -3.83
C THR A 113 -7.68 -27.90 -5.09
N ALA A 114 -8.17 -29.11 -5.36
CA ALA A 114 -9.03 -29.41 -6.50
C ALA A 114 -10.42 -28.75 -6.38
N ALA A 115 -10.88 -28.48 -5.17
CA ALA A 115 -12.12 -27.76 -4.89
C ALA A 115 -11.98 -26.22 -4.96
N MET A 116 -10.82 -25.68 -5.35
CA MET A 116 -10.63 -24.24 -5.51
C MET A 116 -11.20 -23.77 -6.85
N ASN A 117 -12.11 -22.79 -6.80
CA ASN A 117 -12.71 -22.22 -8.00
C ASN A 117 -11.72 -21.33 -8.76
N LEU A 118 -11.34 -21.71 -9.97
CA LEU A 118 -10.34 -21.02 -10.79
C LEU A 118 -10.80 -19.64 -11.30
N ASP A 119 -12.11 -19.38 -11.30
CA ASP A 119 -12.69 -18.10 -11.68
C ASP A 119 -12.81 -17.13 -10.50
N ASN A 120 -12.57 -17.60 -9.26
CA ASN A 120 -12.50 -16.74 -8.09
C ASN A 120 -11.35 -15.73 -8.23
N PHE A 121 -11.62 -14.44 -7.99
CA PHE A 121 -10.66 -13.36 -8.19
C PHE A 121 -9.37 -13.49 -7.34
N VAL A 122 -9.43 -14.17 -6.19
CA VAL A 122 -8.27 -14.44 -5.31
C VAL A 122 -7.46 -15.62 -5.83
N VAL A 123 -8.12 -16.62 -6.41
CA VAL A 123 -7.51 -17.85 -6.94
C VAL A 123 -6.90 -17.61 -8.32
N ARG A 124 -7.54 -16.80 -9.16
CA ARG A 124 -7.15 -16.53 -10.56
C ARG A 124 -5.67 -16.13 -10.74
N PRO A 125 -5.07 -15.23 -9.93
CA PRO A 125 -3.64 -14.92 -10.00
C PRO A 125 -2.72 -16.12 -9.72
N ARG A 126 -3.21 -17.13 -9.00
CA ARG A 126 -2.51 -18.36 -8.62
C ARG A 126 -2.98 -19.58 -9.42
N ARG A 127 -3.72 -19.38 -10.51
CA ARG A 127 -4.32 -20.46 -11.31
C ARG A 127 -3.34 -21.54 -11.74
N ARG A 128 -2.16 -21.16 -12.22
CA ARG A 128 -1.13 -22.11 -12.69
C ARG A 128 -0.74 -23.12 -11.62
N ILE A 129 -0.51 -22.66 -10.39
CA ILE A 129 -0.10 -23.55 -9.29
C ILE A 129 -1.29 -24.39 -8.81
N VAL A 130 -2.49 -23.81 -8.75
CA VAL A 130 -3.71 -24.56 -8.37
C VAL A 130 -4.01 -25.67 -9.38
N GLU A 131 -3.94 -25.42 -10.69
CA GLU A 131 -4.14 -26.44 -11.73
C GLU A 131 -3.07 -27.55 -11.68
N GLN A 132 -1.82 -27.21 -11.32
CA GLN A 132 -0.76 -28.19 -11.15
C GLN A 132 -1.06 -29.16 -10.00
N TYR A 133 -1.45 -28.62 -8.83
CA TYR A 133 -1.71 -29.41 -7.62
C TYR A 133 -3.16 -29.86 -7.49
N ALA A 134 -4.05 -29.51 -8.42
CA ALA A 134 -5.35 -30.16 -8.58
C ALA A 134 -5.23 -31.59 -9.17
N LYS A 135 -4.05 -31.98 -9.66
CA LYS A 135 -3.77 -33.33 -10.18
C LYS A 135 -3.26 -34.23 -9.06
N ALA A 136 -3.88 -35.40 -8.87
CA ALA A 136 -3.49 -36.41 -7.90
C ALA A 136 -2.00 -36.79 -7.96
N GLU A 137 -1.44 -36.87 -9.17
CA GLU A 137 -0.03 -37.22 -9.43
C GLU A 137 0.96 -36.26 -8.75
N ALA A 138 0.62 -34.98 -8.64
CA ALA A 138 1.47 -33.97 -8.01
C ALA A 138 1.69 -34.22 -6.51
N TRP A 139 0.83 -35.03 -5.87
CA TRP A 139 0.88 -35.33 -4.45
C TRP A 139 1.64 -36.62 -4.12
N LYS A 140 2.06 -37.41 -5.12
CA LYS A 140 2.86 -38.63 -4.89
C LYS A 140 4.23 -38.30 -4.31
N THR A 141 4.90 -37.30 -4.91
CA THR A 141 6.22 -36.83 -4.46
C THR A 141 6.20 -35.32 -4.32
N LEU A 142 6.33 -34.81 -3.08
CA LEU A 142 6.39 -33.38 -2.80
C LEU A 142 7.80 -32.99 -2.36
N THR A 143 8.50 -32.23 -3.21
CA THR A 143 9.82 -31.70 -2.85
C THR A 143 9.71 -30.61 -1.77
N PRO A 144 10.79 -30.29 -1.04
CA PRO A 144 10.80 -29.18 -0.09
C PRO A 144 10.35 -27.84 -0.73
N GLU A 145 10.76 -27.58 -1.97
CA GLU A 145 10.42 -26.38 -2.73
C GLU A 145 8.93 -26.36 -3.06
N ALA A 146 8.38 -27.49 -3.54
CA ALA A 146 6.95 -27.66 -3.79
C ALA A 146 6.10 -27.37 -2.55
N ARG A 147 6.51 -27.89 -1.39
CA ARG A 147 5.81 -27.63 -0.10
C ARG A 147 5.89 -26.16 0.31
N SER A 148 7.04 -25.52 0.13
CA SER A 148 7.21 -24.08 0.41
C SER A 148 6.31 -23.23 -0.48
N GLN A 149 6.28 -23.55 -1.78
CA GLN A 149 5.46 -22.87 -2.76
C GLN A 149 3.95 -23.01 -2.45
N LEU A 150 3.50 -24.23 -2.13
CA LEU A 150 2.11 -24.49 -1.70
C LEU A 150 1.74 -23.72 -0.44
N ALA A 151 2.63 -23.65 0.56
CA ALA A 151 2.41 -22.89 1.79
C ALA A 151 2.33 -21.37 1.57
N ALA A 152 3.08 -20.85 0.59
CA ALA A 152 3.09 -19.43 0.28
C ALA A 152 1.89 -18.99 -0.59
N GLU A 153 1.60 -19.76 -1.65
CA GLU A 153 0.72 -19.33 -2.73
C GLU A 153 -0.67 -19.98 -2.73
N VAL A 154 -0.81 -21.20 -2.20
CA VAL A 154 -2.07 -21.97 -2.22
C VAL A 154 -2.75 -21.99 -0.85
N ALA A 155 -1.96 -22.08 0.23
CA ALA A 155 -2.50 -22.15 1.57
C ALA A 155 -3.32 -20.90 1.94
N GLY A 156 -4.59 -21.11 2.27
CA GLY A 156 -5.53 -20.05 2.62
C GLY A 156 -6.33 -19.47 1.46
N LEU A 157 -6.16 -19.98 0.24
CA LEU A 157 -7.08 -19.70 -0.87
C LEU A 157 -8.48 -20.26 -0.56
N PRO A 158 -9.55 -19.61 -1.03
CA PRO A 158 -10.90 -20.11 -0.84
C PRO A 158 -11.13 -21.39 -1.67
N SER A 159 -11.74 -22.40 -1.05
CA SER A 159 -12.19 -23.63 -1.68
C SER A 159 -13.68 -23.83 -1.45
N GLU A 160 -14.33 -24.62 -2.32
CA GLU A 160 -15.75 -24.98 -2.24
C GLU A 160 -16.00 -26.18 -1.31
N MET A 161 -15.03 -26.53 -0.46
CA MET A 161 -15.23 -27.55 0.57
C MET A 161 -16.26 -27.12 1.61
N ALA A 162 -17.01 -28.08 2.14
CA ALA A 162 -17.96 -27.83 3.22
C ALA A 162 -17.26 -27.20 4.44
N ALA A 163 -17.89 -26.17 5.01
CA ALA A 163 -17.36 -25.50 6.17
C ALA A 163 -17.39 -26.41 7.40
N GLU A 164 -16.23 -26.61 8.03
CA GLU A 164 -16.13 -27.34 9.30
C GLU A 164 -16.29 -26.39 10.50
N GLY A 165 -16.73 -26.93 11.65
CA GLY A 165 -16.80 -26.16 12.90
C GLY A 165 -15.43 -25.57 13.30
N GLU A 166 -15.42 -24.37 13.87
CA GLU A 166 -14.17 -23.69 14.25
C GLU A 166 -13.44 -24.46 15.37
N GLU A 167 -14.19 -24.98 16.34
CA GLU A 167 -13.68 -25.76 17.47
C GLU A 167 -12.96 -27.03 16.99
N ALA A 168 -13.57 -27.78 16.07
CA ALA A 168 -12.96 -28.97 15.47
C ALA A 168 -11.66 -28.62 14.71
N ARG A 169 -11.67 -27.51 13.94
CA ARG A 169 -10.47 -27.04 13.21
C ARG A 169 -9.34 -26.60 14.15
N ARG A 170 -9.65 -25.99 15.29
CA ARG A 170 -8.65 -25.63 16.31
C ARG A 170 -8.06 -26.87 16.98
N PHE A 171 -8.90 -27.85 17.30
CA PHE A 171 -8.44 -29.13 17.83
C PHE A 171 -7.58 -29.91 16.82
N ASP A 172 -7.98 -29.94 15.55
CA ASP A 172 -7.18 -30.53 14.48
C ASP A 172 -5.80 -29.88 14.42
N LEU A 173 -5.71 -28.55 14.48
CA LEU A 173 -4.42 -27.85 14.47
C LEU A 173 -3.56 -28.20 15.70
N LEU A 174 -4.17 -28.33 16.88
CA LEU A 174 -3.47 -28.73 18.11
C LEU A 174 -2.84 -30.12 17.95
N VAL A 175 -3.62 -31.11 17.50
CA VAL A 175 -3.13 -32.49 17.37
C VAL A 175 -2.12 -32.63 16.22
N LEU A 176 -2.32 -31.93 15.10
CA LEU A 176 -1.34 -31.92 14.00
C LEU A 176 0.01 -31.32 14.43
N ARG A 177 -0.01 -30.30 15.30
CA ARG A 177 1.22 -29.74 15.89
C ARG A 177 1.86 -30.72 16.87
N LEU A 178 1.05 -31.44 17.64
CA LEU A 178 1.55 -32.48 18.56
C LEU A 178 2.22 -33.63 17.79
N GLN A 179 1.64 -34.08 16.68
CA GLN A 179 2.24 -35.06 15.77
C GLN A 179 3.58 -34.56 15.20
N LEU A 180 3.65 -33.30 14.75
CA LEU A 180 4.90 -32.70 14.29
C LEU A 180 5.96 -32.64 15.38
N ALA A 181 5.58 -32.23 16.58
CA ALA A 181 6.49 -32.14 17.72
C ALA A 181 7.03 -33.52 18.09
N LEU A 182 6.21 -34.57 18.00
CA LEU A 182 6.63 -35.96 18.21
C LEU A 182 7.65 -36.40 17.15
N LEU A 183 7.36 -36.17 15.86
CA LEU A 183 8.25 -36.60 14.76
C LEU A 183 9.61 -35.90 14.79
N ARG A 184 9.65 -34.65 15.25
CA ARG A 184 10.84 -33.80 15.27
C ARG A 184 11.53 -33.75 16.64
N ALA A 185 11.00 -34.46 17.64
CA ALA A 185 11.45 -34.39 19.03
C ALA A 185 11.53 -32.93 19.56
N GLU A 186 10.50 -32.12 19.27
CA GLU A 186 10.44 -30.72 19.70
C GLU A 186 10.03 -30.60 21.19
N PRO A 187 10.60 -29.65 21.96
CA PRO A 187 10.26 -29.46 23.38
C PRO A 187 8.81 -29.03 23.60
N ALA A 188 8.15 -28.51 22.55
CA ALA A 188 6.74 -28.13 22.60
C ALA A 188 5.79 -29.32 22.82
N PHE A 189 6.25 -30.56 22.63
CA PHE A 189 5.44 -31.77 22.79
C PHE A 189 4.74 -31.82 24.15
N GLN A 190 5.46 -31.57 25.25
CA GLN A 190 4.90 -31.67 26.60
C GLN A 190 3.74 -30.69 26.82
N ARG A 191 3.92 -29.42 26.44
CA ARG A 191 2.86 -28.40 26.55
C ARG A 191 1.65 -28.74 25.67
N LEU A 192 1.86 -29.28 24.47
CA LEU A 192 0.78 -29.66 23.56
C LEU A 192 0.02 -30.90 24.07
N ARG A 193 0.74 -31.86 24.67
CA ARG A 193 0.18 -33.03 25.35
C ARG A 193 -0.74 -32.60 26.50
N GLU A 194 -0.27 -31.70 27.37
CA GLU A 194 -1.07 -31.16 28.48
C GLU A 194 -2.37 -30.50 27.99
N GLN A 195 -2.30 -29.71 26.92
CA GLN A 195 -3.50 -29.09 26.30
C GLN A 195 -4.51 -30.13 25.78
N VAL A 196 -4.03 -31.25 25.23
CA VAL A 196 -4.90 -32.35 24.80
C VAL A 196 -5.52 -33.07 25.99
N MET A 197 -4.77 -33.27 27.08
CA MET A 197 -5.27 -33.85 28.33
C MET A 197 -6.35 -32.97 28.98
N GLU A 198 -6.17 -31.65 28.99
CA GLU A 198 -7.18 -30.69 29.47
C GLU A 198 -8.49 -30.81 28.67
N ILE A 199 -8.40 -30.93 27.35
CA ILE A 199 -9.58 -31.13 26.50
C ILE A 199 -10.24 -32.47 26.81
N ALA A 200 -9.47 -33.54 27.03
CA ALA A 200 -10.00 -34.84 27.42
C ALA A 200 -10.75 -34.77 28.77
N ALA A 201 -10.19 -34.09 29.78
CA ALA A 201 -10.85 -33.89 31.07
C ALA A 201 -12.17 -33.11 30.93
N LEU A 202 -12.20 -32.06 30.11
CA LEU A 202 -13.44 -31.32 29.82
C LEU A 202 -14.50 -32.17 29.09
N LEU A 203 -14.06 -33.12 28.26
CA LEU A 203 -14.98 -34.07 27.62
C LEU A 203 -15.47 -35.13 28.62
N GLU A 204 -14.65 -35.55 29.58
CA GLU A 204 -15.07 -36.47 30.64
C GLU A 204 -16.26 -35.93 31.44
N GLU A 205 -16.26 -34.64 31.77
CA GLU A 205 -17.38 -33.95 32.45
C GLU A 205 -18.71 -34.09 31.66
N LYS A 206 -18.64 -34.36 30.35
CA LYS A 206 -19.81 -34.54 29.47
C LYS A 206 -20.18 -36.02 29.25
N ALA A 207 -19.81 -36.92 30.16
CA ALA A 207 -20.13 -38.36 30.15
C ALA A 207 -21.63 -38.71 30.04
N ALA A 208 -22.52 -37.76 30.35
CA ALA A 208 -23.96 -37.91 30.15
C ALA A 208 -24.35 -38.04 28.66
N ILE A 209 -23.55 -37.46 27.75
CA ILE A 209 -23.83 -37.46 26.31
C ILE A 209 -23.41 -38.82 25.69
N PRO A 210 -24.30 -39.54 24.97
CA PRO A 210 -24.00 -40.87 24.44
C PRO A 210 -22.74 -40.96 23.57
N MET A 211 -22.55 -40.05 22.62
CA MET A 211 -21.37 -40.02 21.74
C MET A 211 -20.04 -39.79 22.49
N VAL A 212 -20.09 -39.13 23.66
CA VAL A 212 -18.91 -38.95 24.52
C VAL A 212 -18.65 -40.23 25.31
N ARG A 213 -19.71 -40.86 25.84
CA ARG A 213 -19.63 -42.13 26.56
C ARG A 213 -19.03 -43.24 25.70
N GLU A 214 -19.35 -43.29 24.41
CA GLU A 214 -18.76 -44.23 23.44
C GLU A 214 -17.23 -44.11 23.36
N GLN A 215 -16.68 -42.91 23.58
CA GLN A 215 -15.24 -42.67 23.55
C GLN A 215 -14.60 -42.59 24.95
N MET A 216 -15.35 -42.93 26.02
CA MET A 216 -14.90 -42.76 27.41
C MET A 216 -13.63 -43.54 27.73
N VAL A 217 -13.47 -44.75 27.18
CA VAL A 217 -12.26 -45.55 27.37
C VAL A 217 -11.02 -44.80 26.86
N LEU A 218 -11.13 -44.13 25.71
CA LEU A 218 -10.03 -43.31 25.17
C LEU A 218 -9.82 -42.06 26.01
N ILE A 219 -10.90 -41.38 26.43
CA ILE A 219 -10.84 -40.15 27.24
C ILE A 219 -10.12 -40.40 28.57
N LEU A 220 -10.41 -41.51 29.24
CA LEU A 220 -9.74 -41.89 30.49
C LEU A 220 -8.29 -42.32 30.25
N ALA A 221 -8.02 -43.07 29.18
CA ALA A 221 -6.66 -43.50 28.85
C ALA A 221 -5.73 -42.31 28.55
N LEU A 222 -6.21 -41.26 27.89
CA LEU A 222 -5.41 -40.05 27.62
C LEU A 222 -4.94 -39.34 28.89
N GLN A 223 -5.60 -39.57 30.02
CA GLN A 223 -5.27 -38.94 31.29
C GLN A 223 -4.22 -39.74 32.08
N THR A 224 -3.86 -40.95 31.64
CA THR A 224 -2.81 -41.76 32.26
C THR A 224 -1.51 -41.63 31.50
N ASP A 225 -0.37 -41.66 32.21
CA ASP A 225 0.96 -41.61 31.58
C ASP A 225 1.22 -42.80 30.65
N ASP A 226 0.65 -43.97 30.97
CA ASP A 226 0.81 -45.21 30.22
C ASP A 226 0.40 -45.08 28.75
N TRP A 227 -0.67 -44.34 28.44
CA TRP A 227 -1.10 -44.15 27.05
C TRP A 227 -0.10 -43.34 26.22
N TRP A 228 0.65 -42.45 26.89
CA TRP A 228 1.64 -41.59 26.24
C TRP A 228 3.01 -42.26 26.11
N GLN A 229 3.25 -43.38 26.80
CA GLN A 229 4.43 -44.20 26.59
C GLN A 229 4.39 -44.78 25.17
N ASP A 230 5.48 -44.61 24.43
CA ASP A 230 5.63 -45.08 23.04
C ASP A 230 4.53 -44.61 22.07
N VAL A 231 3.94 -43.43 22.34
CA VAL A 231 2.88 -42.87 21.49
C VAL A 231 3.36 -42.65 20.06
N THR A 232 2.54 -43.05 19.09
CA THR A 232 2.84 -42.91 17.65
C THR A 232 1.98 -41.84 16.99
N VAL A 233 2.40 -41.33 15.84
CA VAL A 233 1.60 -40.37 15.05
C VAL A 233 0.27 -40.98 14.58
N ALA A 234 0.22 -42.29 14.32
CA ALA A 234 -1.00 -43.01 13.99
C ALA A 234 -1.99 -43.03 15.16
N MET A 235 -1.49 -43.24 16.39
CA MET A 235 -2.32 -43.14 17.62
C MET A 235 -2.87 -41.71 17.81
N LEU A 236 -2.04 -40.69 17.58
CA LEU A 236 -2.47 -39.28 17.67
C LEU A 236 -3.47 -38.91 16.56
N GLU A 237 -3.32 -39.44 15.36
CA GLU A 237 -4.33 -39.26 14.31
C GLU A 237 -5.63 -39.95 14.69
N ALA A 238 -5.52 -41.11 15.34
CA ALA A 238 -6.69 -41.84 15.77
C ALA A 238 -7.50 -41.12 16.83
N LEU A 239 -6.78 -40.55 17.79
CA LEU A 239 -7.28 -39.59 18.76
C LEU A 239 -7.99 -38.41 18.08
N ARG A 240 -7.33 -37.77 17.10
CA ARG A 240 -7.87 -36.58 16.40
C ARG A 240 -9.25 -36.85 15.82
N ARG A 241 -9.39 -37.91 15.01
CA ARG A 241 -10.66 -38.20 14.32
C ARG A 241 -11.79 -38.58 15.29
N LYS A 242 -11.47 -39.29 16.37
CA LYS A 242 -12.48 -39.71 17.38
C LYS A 242 -12.99 -38.56 18.22
N LEU A 243 -12.12 -37.61 18.59
CA LEU A 243 -12.50 -36.53 19.51
C LEU A 243 -12.93 -35.24 18.81
N ARG A 244 -12.53 -34.98 17.56
CA ARG A 244 -12.79 -33.67 16.90
C ARG A 244 -14.27 -33.25 16.89
N GLU A 245 -15.18 -34.20 16.67
CA GLU A 245 -16.63 -33.94 16.65
C GLU A 245 -17.23 -33.81 18.04
N LEU A 246 -16.51 -34.23 19.08
CA LEU A 246 -16.92 -34.13 20.49
C LEU A 246 -16.50 -32.78 21.09
N VAL A 247 -15.39 -32.19 20.63
CA VAL A 247 -14.86 -30.90 21.18
C VAL A 247 -15.88 -29.76 21.11
N ARG A 248 -16.79 -29.77 20.12
CA ARG A 248 -17.89 -28.77 20.02
C ARG A 248 -18.90 -28.84 21.18
N LEU A 249 -18.93 -29.94 21.94
CA LEU A 249 -19.81 -30.15 23.09
C LEU A 249 -19.24 -29.54 24.37
N ILE A 250 -17.97 -29.14 24.36
CA ILE A 250 -17.36 -28.41 25.45
C ILE A 250 -18.01 -27.03 25.48
N GLU A 251 -18.81 -26.80 26.51
CA GLU A 251 -19.43 -25.50 26.74
C GLU A 251 -18.32 -24.44 26.81
N LYS A 252 -18.51 -23.37 26.05
CA LYS A 252 -17.68 -22.19 26.19
C LYS A 252 -17.90 -21.71 27.62
N ARG A 253 -16.94 -21.95 28.53
CA ARG A 253 -16.93 -21.33 29.88
C ARG A 253 -17.41 -19.92 29.68
N GLN A 254 -18.56 -19.58 30.27
CA GLN A 254 -19.32 -18.35 30.01
C GLN A 254 -18.33 -17.25 29.68
N ARG A 255 -18.20 -16.93 28.38
CA ARG A 255 -17.38 -15.79 27.98
C ARG A 255 -18.02 -14.65 28.74
N LYS A 256 -17.30 -14.07 29.70
CA LYS A 256 -17.78 -12.92 30.47
C LYS A 256 -18.31 -11.96 29.42
N GLN A 257 -19.63 -11.85 29.29
CA GLN A 257 -20.22 -10.95 28.32
C GLN A 257 -19.85 -9.58 28.81
N ILE A 258 -18.84 -8.97 28.18
CA ILE A 258 -18.49 -7.60 28.42
C ILE A 258 -19.56 -6.83 27.65
N TYR A 259 -20.65 -6.50 28.35
CA TYR A 259 -21.57 -5.48 27.90
C TYR A 259 -20.82 -4.16 28.04
N THR A 260 -20.33 -3.66 26.94
CA THR A 260 -19.91 -2.28 26.86
C THR A 260 -21.15 -1.46 26.54
N ASP A 261 -21.74 -0.88 27.58
CA ASP A 261 -22.74 0.16 27.47
C ASP A 261 -21.98 1.48 27.46
N PHE A 262 -21.80 2.05 26.27
CA PHE A 262 -21.17 3.35 26.10
C PHE A 262 -22.31 4.32 25.74
N ASP A 263 -22.53 5.32 26.57
CA ASP A 263 -23.30 6.49 26.15
C ASP A 263 -22.42 7.27 25.16
N ASP A 264 -22.90 7.41 23.93
CA ASP A 264 -22.22 8.22 22.92
C ASP A 264 -22.32 9.70 23.31
N GLU A 265 -21.25 10.26 23.87
CA GLU A 265 -21.10 11.70 24.00
C GLU A 265 -20.59 12.27 22.67
N MET A 266 -21.43 13.08 22.00
CA MET A 266 -20.96 13.91 20.90
C MET A 266 -20.03 14.98 21.48
N GLY A 267 -18.72 14.81 21.25
CA GLY A 267 -17.72 15.82 21.55
C GLY A 267 -17.81 17.02 20.60
N ASP A 268 -17.00 18.04 20.87
CA ASP A 268 -16.92 19.23 20.03
C ASP A 268 -16.42 18.90 18.62
N GLU A 269 -16.94 19.62 17.62
CA GLU A 269 -16.46 19.54 16.25
C GLU A 269 -14.97 19.92 16.20
N SER A 270 -14.14 19.03 15.65
CA SER A 270 -12.72 19.28 15.43
C SER A 270 -12.40 19.23 13.94
N GLU A 271 -11.69 20.25 13.45
CA GLU A 271 -11.21 20.26 12.07
C GLU A 271 -10.00 19.33 11.93
N VAL A 272 -10.15 18.26 11.16
CA VAL A 272 -9.05 17.36 10.79
C VAL A 272 -8.48 17.79 9.44
N ALA A 273 -7.25 18.33 9.46
CA ALA A 273 -6.53 18.65 8.24
C ALA A 273 -6.11 17.36 7.52
N LEU A 274 -6.57 17.18 6.28
CA LEU A 274 -6.21 16.04 5.43
C LEU A 274 -5.16 16.46 4.38
N PRO A 275 -3.86 16.34 4.66
CA PRO A 275 -2.80 16.63 3.70
C PRO A 275 -2.90 15.62 2.54
N GLY A 276 -3.33 16.10 1.38
CA GLY A 276 -3.64 15.28 0.20
C GLY A 276 -4.94 15.65 -0.50
N PHE A 277 -5.88 16.28 0.21
CA PHE A 277 -7.03 16.97 -0.38
C PHE A 277 -6.74 18.45 -0.68
N THR A 278 -5.76 19.03 0.01
CA THR A 278 -5.35 20.42 -0.16
C THR A 278 -4.30 20.58 -1.27
N ALA A 279 -4.74 21.16 -2.39
CA ALA A 279 -4.05 22.04 -3.37
C ALA A 279 -2.64 21.70 -3.93
N GLY A 280 -1.83 20.81 -3.35
CA GLY A 280 -0.44 20.57 -3.77
C GLY A 280 -0.32 19.86 -5.12
N THR A 281 -1.20 18.90 -5.40
CA THR A 281 -1.30 18.24 -6.71
C THR A 281 -2.10 19.04 -7.74
N ASP A 282 -2.91 20.02 -7.31
CA ASP A 282 -3.70 20.86 -8.20
C ASP A 282 -2.92 22.09 -8.66
N TYR A 283 -2.12 22.72 -7.79
CA TYR A 283 -1.34 23.91 -8.12
C TYR A 283 -0.20 23.61 -9.12
N ALA A 284 0.44 22.44 -9.01
CA ALA A 284 1.43 22.00 -10.00
C ALA A 284 0.78 21.75 -11.39
N LYS A 285 -0.44 21.19 -11.40
CA LYS A 285 -1.23 21.01 -12.64
C LYS A 285 -1.72 22.34 -13.20
N PHE A 286 -2.13 23.27 -12.35
CA PHE A 286 -2.45 24.64 -12.72
C PHE A 286 -1.25 25.31 -13.39
N ARG A 287 -0.06 25.30 -12.78
CA ARG A 287 1.16 25.88 -13.39
C ARG A 287 1.49 25.24 -14.74
N ALA A 288 1.38 23.92 -14.86
CA ALA A 288 1.62 23.23 -16.14
C ALA A 288 0.58 23.60 -17.22
N LYS A 289 -0.71 23.69 -16.86
CA LYS A 289 -1.78 24.13 -17.77
C LYS A 289 -1.62 25.59 -18.17
N ALA A 290 -1.27 26.45 -17.21
CA ALA A 290 -1.03 27.88 -17.45
C ALA A 290 0.13 28.07 -18.40
N GLN A 291 1.25 27.36 -18.18
CA GLN A 291 2.38 27.40 -19.09
C GLN A 291 2.00 26.94 -20.50
N ALA A 292 1.24 25.84 -20.64
CA ALA A 292 0.80 25.35 -21.95
C ALA A 292 -0.13 26.34 -22.66
N PHE A 293 -1.10 26.91 -21.93
CA PHE A 293 -2.03 27.92 -22.45
C PHE A 293 -1.30 29.18 -22.90
N LEU A 294 -0.43 29.72 -22.06
CA LEU A 294 0.36 30.92 -22.34
C LEU A 294 1.31 30.72 -23.53
N ARG A 295 1.88 29.52 -23.70
CA ARG A 295 2.69 29.17 -24.88
C ARG A 295 1.88 29.12 -26.17
N ALA A 296 0.61 28.72 -26.10
CA ALA A 296 -0.28 28.70 -27.27
C ALA A 296 -0.78 30.10 -27.69
N HIS A 297 -0.67 31.10 -26.81
CA HIS A 297 -1.20 32.46 -27.04
C HIS A 297 -0.09 33.52 -27.06
N GLN A 298 1.12 33.17 -27.49
CA GLN A 298 2.27 34.09 -27.53
C GLN A 298 2.06 35.30 -28.47
N ASP A 299 1.14 35.20 -29.42
CA ASP A 299 0.76 36.30 -30.33
C ASP A 299 -0.06 37.39 -29.65
N HIS A 300 -0.53 37.15 -28.41
CA HIS A 300 -1.29 38.14 -27.66
C HIS A 300 -0.38 39.29 -27.19
N VAL A 301 -0.85 40.53 -27.33
CA VAL A 301 -0.06 41.75 -27.11
C VAL A 301 0.58 41.80 -25.71
N ALA A 302 -0.17 41.45 -24.66
CA ALA A 302 0.34 41.46 -23.27
C ALA A 302 1.42 40.40 -23.02
N ILE A 303 1.26 39.20 -23.60
CA ILE A 303 2.25 38.10 -23.49
C ILE A 303 3.49 38.44 -24.30
N HIS A 304 3.32 38.97 -25.50
CA HIS A 304 4.43 39.42 -26.35
C HIS A 304 5.25 40.54 -25.69
N LYS A 305 4.59 41.51 -25.03
CA LYS A 305 5.27 42.57 -24.26
C LYS A 305 6.15 41.99 -23.14
N LEU A 306 5.64 41.01 -22.38
CA LEU A 306 6.39 40.33 -21.33
C LEU A 306 7.64 39.62 -21.86
N ARG A 307 7.51 38.88 -22.96
CA ARG A 307 8.65 38.18 -23.59
C ARG A 307 9.69 39.15 -24.15
N MET A 308 9.26 40.28 -24.71
CA MET A 308 10.12 41.29 -25.32
C MET A 308 10.63 42.36 -24.35
N ASN A 309 10.53 42.14 -23.04
CA ASN A 309 10.95 43.09 -21.99
C ASN A 309 10.36 44.50 -22.14
N ARG A 310 9.10 44.62 -22.59
CA ARG A 310 8.43 45.92 -22.71
C ARG A 310 7.57 46.19 -21.48
N PRO A 311 7.49 47.46 -21.01
CA PRO A 311 6.67 47.82 -19.86
C PRO A 311 5.21 47.39 -20.04
N LEU A 312 4.64 46.78 -18.99
CA LEU A 312 3.22 46.46 -18.92
C LEU A 312 2.41 47.66 -18.41
N THR A 313 1.22 47.85 -19.00
CA THR A 313 0.22 48.77 -18.49
C THR A 313 -0.78 48.04 -17.58
N VAL A 314 -1.52 48.77 -16.76
CA VAL A 314 -2.61 48.22 -15.92
C VAL A 314 -3.65 47.47 -16.77
N ALA A 315 -3.94 47.97 -17.99
CA ALA A 315 -4.85 47.30 -18.92
C ALA A 315 -4.29 45.96 -19.43
N ASP A 316 -2.97 45.86 -19.64
CA ASP A 316 -2.34 44.60 -20.04
C ASP A 316 -2.43 43.54 -18.93
N LEU A 317 -2.30 43.94 -17.66
CA LEU A 317 -2.46 43.03 -16.52
C LEU A 317 -3.89 42.52 -16.36
N GLY A 318 -4.88 43.41 -16.47
CA GLY A 318 -6.30 43.03 -16.40
C GLY A 318 -6.68 42.07 -17.52
N GLU A 319 -6.10 42.24 -18.71
CA GLU A 319 -6.33 41.34 -19.84
C GLU A 319 -5.66 39.96 -19.62
N LEU A 320 -4.46 39.90 -19.04
CA LEU A 320 -3.81 38.63 -18.66
C LEU A 320 -4.63 37.86 -17.62
N GLU A 321 -5.17 38.57 -16.63
CA GLU A 321 -6.03 37.98 -15.60
C GLU A 321 -7.31 37.41 -16.22
N ARG A 322 -7.96 38.19 -17.09
CA ARG A 322 -9.15 37.77 -17.84
C ARG A 322 -8.88 36.54 -18.70
N MET A 323 -7.80 36.52 -19.47
CA MET A 323 -7.42 35.38 -20.32
C MET A 323 -7.17 34.10 -19.51
N LEU A 324 -6.50 34.21 -18.36
CA LEU A 324 -6.23 33.05 -17.50
C LEU A 324 -7.51 32.53 -16.83
N ALA A 325 -8.43 33.42 -16.46
CA ALA A 325 -9.73 33.04 -15.90
C ALA A 325 -10.67 32.40 -16.94
N GLU A 326 -10.79 33.00 -18.14
CA GLU A 326 -11.67 32.52 -19.22
C GLU A 326 -11.21 31.17 -19.81
N SER A 327 -9.91 30.88 -19.75
CA SER A 327 -9.34 29.63 -20.28
C SER A 327 -9.61 28.38 -19.44
N GLY A 328 -10.15 28.54 -18.22
CA GLY A 328 -10.42 27.42 -17.30
C GLY A 328 -9.16 26.70 -16.81
N VAL A 329 -8.00 27.36 -16.92
CA VAL A 329 -6.68 26.81 -16.56
C VAL A 329 -6.54 26.61 -15.04
N GLY A 330 -7.21 27.43 -14.23
CA GLY A 330 -7.28 27.34 -12.76
C GLY A 330 -8.47 28.11 -12.21
N ALA A 331 -8.79 27.92 -10.93
CA ALA A 331 -9.80 28.75 -10.27
C ALA A 331 -9.25 30.17 -10.05
N VAL A 332 -10.14 31.16 -9.90
CA VAL A 332 -9.75 32.56 -9.62
C VAL A 332 -8.78 32.65 -8.43
N ARG A 333 -9.00 31.82 -7.39
CA ARG A 333 -8.14 31.74 -6.20
C ARG A 333 -6.72 31.24 -6.50
N ASP A 334 -6.54 30.39 -7.50
CA ASP A 334 -5.20 29.90 -7.90
C ASP A 334 -4.41 30.99 -8.62
N ILE A 335 -5.09 31.85 -9.39
CA ILE A 335 -4.51 32.99 -10.09
C ILE A 335 -4.08 34.06 -9.07
N GLU A 336 -4.96 34.40 -8.12
CA GLU A 336 -4.66 35.33 -7.01
C GLU A 336 -3.47 34.85 -6.17
N ARG A 337 -3.44 33.55 -5.86
CA ARG A 337 -2.33 32.92 -5.14
C ARG A 337 -1.02 33.03 -5.93
N ALA A 338 -1.04 32.72 -7.22
CA ALA A 338 0.13 32.78 -8.08
C ALA A 338 0.68 34.20 -8.24
N ALA A 339 -0.21 35.19 -8.37
CA ALA A 339 0.16 36.60 -8.39
C ALA A 339 0.80 37.04 -7.06
N SER A 340 0.26 36.59 -5.93
CA SER A 340 0.79 36.90 -4.59
C SER A 340 2.18 36.29 -4.36
N GLU A 341 2.35 34.99 -4.66
CA GLU A 341 3.63 34.27 -4.50
C GLU A 341 4.73 34.85 -5.41
N SER A 342 4.36 35.30 -6.61
CA SER A 342 5.31 35.83 -7.61
C SER A 342 5.51 37.35 -7.51
N HIS A 343 4.93 38.00 -6.51
CA HIS A 343 4.96 39.47 -6.33
C HIS A 343 4.39 40.25 -7.53
N GLY A 344 3.43 39.66 -8.24
CA GLY A 344 2.75 40.25 -9.40
C GLY A 344 2.39 39.21 -10.47
N LEU A 345 1.24 39.41 -11.13
CA LEU A 345 0.77 38.51 -12.19
C LEU A 345 1.72 38.52 -13.41
N GLY A 346 2.26 39.68 -13.78
CA GLY A 346 3.22 39.78 -14.90
C GLY A 346 4.52 39.00 -14.63
N LEU A 347 5.02 39.02 -13.40
CA LEU A 347 6.18 38.23 -12.97
C LEU A 347 5.89 36.74 -12.99
N PHE A 348 4.69 36.33 -12.53
CA PHE A 348 4.24 34.95 -12.63
C PHE A 348 4.24 34.46 -14.08
N VAL A 349 3.57 35.18 -14.98
CA VAL A 349 3.49 34.82 -16.41
C VAL A 349 4.89 34.75 -17.04
N ARG A 350 5.76 35.73 -16.71
CA ARG A 350 7.14 35.75 -17.23
C ARG A 350 7.99 34.60 -16.71
N SER A 351 7.77 34.15 -15.47
CA SER A 351 8.47 32.98 -14.92
C SER A 351 8.10 31.66 -15.59
N LEU A 352 6.90 31.56 -16.18
CA LEU A 352 6.46 30.36 -16.89
C LEU A 352 6.93 30.31 -18.36
N LEU A 353 7.06 31.47 -19.00
CA LEU A 353 7.40 31.57 -20.42
C LEU A 353 8.86 31.90 -20.70
N GLY A 354 9.54 32.57 -19.78
CA GLY A 354 10.84 33.17 -20.01
C GLY A 354 10.79 34.41 -20.90
N MET A 355 11.96 35.01 -21.14
CA MET A 355 12.13 36.14 -22.07
C MET A 355 12.57 35.66 -23.46
N ASP A 356 12.36 36.50 -24.46
CA ASP A 356 12.99 36.31 -25.75
C ASP A 356 14.50 36.54 -25.66
N ARG A 357 15.29 35.70 -26.33
CA ARG A 357 16.76 35.73 -26.23
C ARG A 357 17.34 37.05 -26.74
N GLU A 358 16.76 37.62 -27.80
CA GLU A 358 17.23 38.91 -28.32
C GLU A 358 16.83 40.06 -27.41
N ALA A 359 15.65 40.00 -26.79
CA ALA A 359 15.23 40.97 -25.78
C ALA A 359 16.12 40.94 -24.52
N ALA A 360 16.51 39.74 -24.05
CA ALA A 360 17.44 39.58 -22.92
C ALA A 360 18.83 40.16 -23.25
N LYS A 361 19.36 39.91 -24.45
CA LYS A 361 20.62 40.53 -24.91
C LYS A 361 20.49 42.05 -25.00
N GLN A 362 19.37 42.55 -25.53
CA GLN A 362 19.14 43.99 -25.68
C GLN A 362 19.05 44.69 -24.32
N ALA A 363 18.44 44.06 -23.31
CA ALA A 363 18.40 44.58 -21.96
C ALA A 363 19.80 44.75 -21.35
N LEU A 364 20.71 43.82 -21.63
CA LEU A 364 22.10 43.89 -21.18
C LEU A 364 22.99 44.74 -22.11
N ALA A 365 22.54 45.12 -23.30
CA ALA A 365 23.37 45.81 -24.28
C ALA A 365 23.93 47.14 -23.75
N GLY A 366 23.16 47.87 -22.92
CA GLY A 366 23.63 49.09 -22.26
C GLY A 366 24.78 48.85 -21.30
N PHE A 367 24.75 47.74 -20.54
CA PHE A 367 25.84 47.33 -19.64
C PHE A 367 27.10 46.90 -20.41
N LEU A 368 26.93 46.28 -21.58
CA LEU A 368 28.03 45.78 -22.42
C LEU A 368 28.65 46.88 -23.32
N ALA A 369 27.96 48.01 -23.49
CA ALA A 369 28.38 49.06 -24.41
C ALA A 369 29.73 49.67 -23.99
N GLY A 370 30.68 49.72 -24.94
CA GLY A 370 31.99 50.33 -24.73
C GLY A 370 32.99 49.48 -23.93
N LYS A 371 32.65 48.22 -23.58
CA LYS A 371 33.52 47.31 -22.83
C LYS A 371 34.14 46.24 -23.74
N THR A 372 35.41 45.93 -23.53
CA THR A 372 36.07 44.75 -24.10
C THR A 372 36.09 43.64 -23.05
N LEU A 373 35.23 42.64 -23.20
CA LEU A 373 35.04 41.59 -22.19
C LEU A 373 36.02 40.42 -22.39
N ALA A 374 36.55 39.90 -21.29
CA ALA A 374 37.32 38.66 -21.25
C ALA A 374 36.40 37.43 -21.37
N ALA A 375 36.97 36.27 -21.69
CA ALA A 375 36.21 35.02 -21.92
C ALA A 375 35.24 34.69 -20.76
N ASN A 376 35.70 34.74 -19.51
CA ASN A 376 34.88 34.45 -18.33
C ASN A 376 33.75 35.48 -18.12
N GLN A 377 33.97 36.75 -18.47
CA GLN A 377 32.92 37.78 -18.40
C GLN A 377 31.84 37.54 -19.47
N ILE A 378 32.24 37.12 -20.67
CA ILE A 378 31.31 36.76 -21.76
C ILE A 378 30.47 35.54 -21.35
N GLU A 379 31.11 34.53 -20.75
CA GLU A 379 30.42 33.34 -20.27
C GLU A 379 29.41 33.67 -19.16
N PHE A 380 29.80 34.51 -18.20
CA PHE A 380 28.92 34.98 -17.12
C PHE A 380 27.70 35.73 -17.66
N VAL A 381 27.90 36.66 -18.60
CA VAL A 381 26.79 37.37 -19.26
C VAL A 381 25.88 36.41 -20.03
N ASN A 382 26.44 35.40 -20.70
CA ASN A 382 25.65 34.38 -21.38
C ASN A 382 24.81 33.53 -20.39
N LEU A 383 25.32 33.22 -19.20
CA LEU A 383 24.53 32.57 -18.15
C LEU A 383 23.35 33.43 -17.72
N ILE A 384 23.55 34.74 -17.57
CA ILE A 384 22.45 35.69 -17.26
C ILE A 384 21.41 35.67 -18.39
N VAL A 385 21.85 35.78 -19.65
CA VAL A 385 20.94 35.75 -20.81
C VAL A 385 20.17 34.43 -20.86
N ASN A 386 20.82 33.30 -20.63
CA ASN A 386 20.16 31.99 -20.61
C ASN A 386 19.13 31.91 -19.47
N HIS A 387 19.49 32.36 -18.26
CA HIS A 387 18.57 32.37 -17.12
C HIS A 387 17.36 33.27 -17.36
N LEU A 388 17.54 34.47 -17.93
CA LEU A 388 16.43 35.34 -18.32
C LEU A 388 15.58 34.70 -19.43
N THR A 389 16.18 33.97 -20.35
CA THR A 389 15.45 33.25 -21.42
C THR A 389 14.61 32.10 -20.87
N GLU A 390 15.06 31.41 -19.83
CA GLU A 390 14.38 30.24 -19.26
C GLU A 390 13.38 30.59 -18.16
N HIS A 391 13.77 31.49 -17.25
CA HIS A 391 13.03 31.82 -16.03
C HIS A 391 12.47 33.25 -16.04
N GLY A 392 12.82 34.05 -17.04
CA GLY A 392 12.19 35.35 -17.28
C GLY A 392 12.58 36.48 -16.32
N VAL A 393 13.12 36.15 -15.16
CA VAL A 393 13.69 37.06 -14.16
C VAL A 393 14.92 36.44 -13.54
N LEU A 394 15.80 37.27 -13.00
CA LEU A 394 16.97 36.85 -12.24
C LEU A 394 17.05 37.70 -10.98
N ASP A 395 16.96 37.07 -9.81
CA ASP A 395 17.26 37.74 -8.54
C ASP A 395 18.78 37.94 -8.42
N ALA A 396 19.21 39.11 -7.97
CA ALA A 396 20.63 39.43 -7.81
C ALA A 396 21.34 38.46 -6.84
N ALA A 397 20.63 37.89 -5.87
CA ALA A 397 21.18 36.89 -4.96
C ALA A 397 21.66 35.61 -5.68
N LEU A 398 21.00 35.22 -6.78
CA LEU A 398 21.36 34.02 -7.56
C LEU A 398 22.71 34.13 -8.26
N LEU A 399 23.25 35.35 -8.43
CA LEU A 399 24.59 35.56 -8.96
C LEU A 399 25.70 34.96 -8.07
N TYR A 400 25.37 34.66 -6.80
CA TYR A 400 26.26 34.04 -5.81
C TYR A 400 25.95 32.54 -5.60
N GLU A 401 25.15 31.93 -6.47
CA GLU A 401 24.84 30.51 -6.45
C GLU A 401 25.30 29.82 -7.76
N SER A 402 25.28 28.48 -7.80
CA SER A 402 25.54 27.74 -9.05
C SER A 402 24.40 27.99 -10.04
N PRO A 403 24.66 28.20 -11.35
CA PRO A 403 25.92 27.98 -12.07
C PRO A 403 26.89 29.17 -12.12
N PHE A 404 26.58 30.31 -11.50
CA PHE A 404 27.39 31.53 -11.62
C PHE A 404 28.72 31.44 -10.88
N ILE A 405 28.72 30.85 -9.68
CA ILE A 405 29.95 30.66 -8.88
C ILE A 405 30.90 29.59 -9.44
N ASP A 406 30.44 28.77 -10.40
CA ASP A 406 31.28 27.77 -11.07
C ASP A 406 32.30 28.44 -12.00
N ILE A 407 32.01 29.66 -12.48
CA ILE A 407 32.95 30.50 -13.24
C ILE A 407 33.91 31.20 -12.27
N THR A 408 33.39 31.80 -11.20
CA THR A 408 34.19 32.47 -10.17
C THR A 408 33.67 32.19 -8.75
N PRO A 409 34.44 31.49 -7.88
CA PRO A 409 34.02 31.18 -6.51
C PRO A 409 33.80 32.40 -5.60
N ARG A 410 34.20 33.59 -6.04
CA ARG A 410 34.04 34.86 -5.33
C ARG A 410 32.89 35.71 -5.86
N GLY A 411 32.05 35.18 -6.74
CA GLY A 411 30.90 35.91 -7.29
C GLY A 411 31.27 36.91 -8.40
N PRO A 412 30.32 37.78 -8.78
CA PRO A 412 30.47 38.74 -9.88
C PRO A 412 31.60 39.76 -9.66
N GLU A 413 32.02 40.03 -8.42
CA GLU A 413 33.08 40.97 -8.06
C GLU A 413 34.49 40.49 -8.46
N ALA A 414 34.63 39.19 -8.76
CA ALA A 414 35.86 38.67 -9.35
C ALA A 414 35.95 38.94 -10.85
N LEU A 415 34.84 39.27 -11.50
CA LEU A 415 34.73 39.51 -12.94
C LEU A 415 34.52 40.97 -13.28
N PHE A 416 33.83 41.73 -12.44
CA PHE A 416 33.47 43.12 -12.67
C PHE A 416 33.87 43.98 -11.46
N SER A 417 34.17 45.26 -11.69
CA SER A 417 34.41 46.21 -10.60
C SER A 417 33.12 46.46 -9.80
N SER A 418 33.23 46.93 -8.55
CA SER A 418 32.06 47.17 -7.69
C SER A 418 30.99 48.03 -8.37
N GLY A 419 31.39 49.12 -9.04
CA GLY A 419 30.43 49.98 -9.75
C GLY A 419 29.76 49.29 -10.94
N GLU A 420 30.46 48.38 -11.61
CA GLU A 420 29.87 47.59 -12.70
C GLU A 420 28.92 46.50 -12.19
N VAL A 421 29.20 45.93 -11.00
CA VAL A 421 28.25 45.02 -10.34
C VAL A 421 26.99 45.77 -9.95
N ASP A 422 27.11 46.99 -9.41
CA ASP A 422 25.96 47.85 -9.11
C ASP A 422 25.15 48.19 -10.37
N ASP A 423 25.81 48.54 -11.47
CA ASP A 423 25.16 48.78 -12.77
C ASP A 423 24.43 47.53 -13.28
N LEU A 424 25.04 46.35 -13.14
CA LEU A 424 24.44 45.07 -13.54
C LEU A 424 23.19 44.76 -12.72
N ILE A 425 23.25 44.93 -11.40
CA ILE A 425 22.10 44.75 -10.49
C ILE A 425 20.99 45.74 -10.86
N ALA A 426 21.32 46.99 -11.17
CA ALA A 426 20.34 47.99 -11.62
C ALA A 426 19.67 47.60 -12.93
N VAL A 427 20.41 47.02 -13.88
CA VAL A 427 19.81 46.47 -15.13
C VAL A 427 18.87 45.31 -14.83
N LEU A 428 19.25 44.38 -13.96
CA LEU A 428 18.37 43.27 -13.56
C LEU A 428 17.11 43.75 -12.84
N ALA A 429 17.22 44.78 -12.00
CA ALA A 429 16.07 45.43 -11.37
C ALA A 429 15.16 46.10 -12.41
N ALA A 430 15.72 46.83 -13.37
CA ALA A 430 14.93 47.43 -14.45
C ALA A 430 14.21 46.38 -15.31
N VAL A 431 14.86 45.23 -15.59
CA VAL A 431 14.21 44.08 -16.24
C VAL A 431 13.10 43.52 -15.35
N ARG A 432 13.29 43.42 -14.04
CA ARG A 432 12.23 42.99 -13.13
C ARG A 432 11.01 43.91 -13.21
N ASP A 433 11.24 45.22 -13.16
CA ASP A 433 10.21 46.25 -13.09
C ASP A 433 9.36 46.34 -14.35
N THR A 434 9.87 45.97 -15.53
CA THR A 434 9.06 45.98 -16.78
C THR A 434 7.87 45.02 -16.76
N ALA A 435 7.89 43.98 -15.91
CA ALA A 435 6.80 43.03 -15.74
C ALA A 435 5.89 43.35 -14.54
N VAL A 436 6.20 44.40 -13.78
CA VAL A 436 5.32 44.98 -12.78
C VAL A 436 4.65 46.19 -13.44
N ALA A 437 3.33 46.36 -13.29
CA ALA A 437 2.68 47.51 -13.93
C ALA A 437 3.26 48.81 -13.41
N ALA A 438 3.54 49.72 -14.34
CA ALA A 438 3.96 51.10 -14.06
C ALA A 438 2.80 51.99 -13.64
#